data_AF-A0A4Y2HIK5-F1
#
_entry.id   AF-A0A4Y2HIK5-F1
#
_cell.length_a   1.000
_cell.length_b   1.000
_cell.length_c   1.000
_cell.angle_alpha   90.00
_cell.angle_beta   90.00
_cell.angle_gamma   90.00
#
_symmetry.space_group_name_H-M   'P 1'
#
loop_
_entity.id
_entity.type
_entity.pdbx_description
1 polymer ?
#
loop_
_entity_poly.entity_id
_entity_poly.type
_entity_poly.pdbx_seq_one_letter_code
_entity_poly.pdbx_strand_id
1 'polypeptide(L)'
;MVAVREAVNYCKRRQIAKANNISDSRSALVSIESLEENRKFIQDIKNSLQDTNSNVLLRWTKAHAGNKGNERADYFAKKATEKQEIDFIFARPNNRGKRK
;
A
#
# COMPACT_ATOMS: atom_id res chain seq x y z
N MET A 1 3.45 0.09 1.49
CA MET A 1 3.09 -0.10 0.08
C MET A 1 2.33 -1.41 -0.18
N VAL A 2 2.86 -2.59 0.22
CA VAL A 2 2.15 -3.88 0.03
C VAL A 2 0.76 -3.88 0.67
N ALA A 3 0.63 -3.38 1.90
CA ALA A 3 -0.67 -3.26 2.58
C ALA A 3 -1.70 -2.44 1.78
N VAL A 4 -1.26 -1.37 1.09
CA VAL A 4 -2.15 -0.55 0.24
C VAL A 4 -2.64 -1.36 -0.94
N ARG A 5 -1.74 -2.09 -1.63
CA ARG A 5 -2.09 -2.97 -2.75
C ARG A 5 -3.11 -4.04 -2.32
N GLU A 6 -2.85 -4.73 -1.23
CA GLU A 6 -3.73 -5.81 -0.76
C GLU A 6 -5.09 -5.29 -0.32
N ALA A 7 -5.17 -4.11 0.30
CA ALA A 7 -6.44 -3.47 0.64
C ALA A 7 -7.26 -3.09 -0.60
N VAL A 8 -6.61 -2.55 -1.66
CA VAL A 8 -7.28 -2.24 -2.94
C VAL A 8 -7.78 -3.53 -3.60
N ASN A 9 -6.93 -4.56 -3.68
CA ASN A 9 -7.29 -5.87 -4.22
C ASN A 9 -8.44 -6.52 -3.44
N TYR A 10 -8.44 -6.39 -2.12
CA TYR A 10 -9.51 -6.88 -1.27
C TYR A 10 -10.84 -6.20 -1.61
N CYS A 11 -10.86 -4.87 -1.75
CA CYS A 11 -12.05 -4.12 -2.15
C CYS A 11 -12.59 -4.61 -3.49
N LYS A 12 -11.70 -4.79 -4.48
CA LYS A 12 -12.06 -5.30 -5.81
C LYS A 12 -12.62 -6.72 -5.75
N ARG A 13 -11.94 -7.66 -5.08
CA ARG A 13 -12.38 -9.06 -4.94
C ARG A 13 -13.74 -9.18 -4.24
N ARG A 14 -13.99 -8.30 -3.28
CA ARG A 14 -15.25 -8.23 -2.52
C ARG A 14 -16.31 -7.34 -3.17
N GLN A 15 -16.02 -6.73 -4.33
CA GLN A 15 -16.91 -5.81 -5.03
C GLN A 15 -17.42 -4.67 -4.14
N ILE A 16 -16.52 -4.12 -3.31
CA ILE A 16 -16.84 -3.00 -2.42
C ILE A 16 -16.96 -1.74 -3.28
N ALA A 17 -18.18 -1.24 -3.45
CA ALA A 17 -18.47 -0.08 -4.29
C ALA A 17 -17.74 1.20 -3.86
N LYS A 18 -17.52 1.40 -2.56
CA LYS A 18 -16.82 2.58 -2.02
C LYS A 18 -16.08 2.26 -0.73
N ALA A 19 -14.82 2.66 -0.64
CA ALA A 19 -13.99 2.47 0.56
C ALA A 19 -13.02 3.64 0.76
N ASN A 20 -12.63 3.90 2.01
CA ASN A 20 -11.50 4.75 2.34
C ASN A 20 -10.36 3.87 2.84
N ASN A 21 -9.25 3.84 2.11
CA ASN A 21 -8.03 3.18 2.53
C ASN A 21 -7.13 4.22 3.22
N ILE A 22 -6.94 4.06 4.53
CA ILE A 22 -6.23 5.02 5.37
C ILE A 22 -4.86 4.44 5.70
N SER A 23 -3.79 5.19 5.44
CA SER A 23 -2.41 4.79 5.73
C SER A 23 -1.64 5.92 6.41
N ASP A 24 -0.77 5.58 7.36
CA ASP A 24 0.16 6.49 8.00
C ASP A 24 1.44 6.74 7.20
N SER A 25 1.71 5.88 6.20
CA SER A 25 2.86 5.99 5.31
C SER A 25 2.64 7.07 4.25
N ARG A 26 2.94 8.32 4.61
CA ARG A 26 2.84 9.47 3.67
C ARG A 26 3.67 9.25 2.40
N SER A 27 4.86 8.67 2.53
CA SER A 27 5.72 8.36 1.38
C SER A 27 5.05 7.39 0.41
N ALA A 28 4.35 6.37 0.91
CA ALA A 28 3.64 5.42 0.06
C ALA A 28 2.52 6.10 -0.74
N LEU A 29 1.73 6.96 -0.08
CA LEU A 29 0.65 7.71 -0.72
C LEU A 29 1.18 8.65 -1.80
N VAL A 30 2.22 9.43 -1.47
CA VAL A 30 2.86 10.34 -2.43
C VAL A 30 3.42 9.60 -3.65
N SER A 31 4.02 8.42 -3.48
CA SER A 31 4.50 7.65 -4.64
C SER A 31 3.35 7.12 -5.52
N ILE A 32 2.19 6.81 -4.94
CA ILE A 32 1.00 6.40 -5.72
C ILE A 32 0.40 7.60 -6.45
N GLU A 33 0.42 8.79 -5.88
CA GLU A 33 -0.10 10.01 -6.52
C GLU A 33 0.88 10.58 -7.57
N SER A 34 2.19 10.32 -7.42
CA SER A 34 3.21 10.85 -8.31
C SER A 34 3.08 10.30 -9.74
N LEU A 35 3.01 11.19 -10.73
CA LEU A 35 2.98 10.84 -12.15
C LEU A 35 4.33 10.28 -12.65
N GLU A 36 5.43 10.67 -12.01
CA GLU A 36 6.80 10.29 -12.42
C GLU A 36 7.23 8.89 -11.93
N GLU A 37 6.44 8.27 -11.04
CA GLU A 37 6.76 6.96 -10.48
C GLU A 37 6.43 5.84 -11.48
N ASN A 38 7.48 5.20 -12.00
CA ASN A 38 7.44 4.21 -13.07
C ASN A 38 7.65 2.76 -12.61
N ARG A 39 7.83 2.52 -11.31
CA ARG A 39 7.94 1.15 -10.78
C ARG A 39 6.66 0.39 -11.06
N LYS A 40 6.78 -0.76 -11.74
CA LYS A 40 5.66 -1.65 -12.10
C LYS A 40 4.71 -1.92 -10.93
N PHE A 41 5.25 -2.19 -9.75
CA PHE A 41 4.45 -2.44 -8.55
C PHE A 41 3.49 -1.29 -8.19
N ILE A 42 3.90 -0.04 -8.38
CA ILE A 42 3.10 1.14 -8.05
C ILE A 42 2.10 1.42 -9.18
N GLN A 43 2.50 1.21 -10.43
CA GLN A 43 1.60 1.28 -11.58
C GLN A 43 0.45 0.26 -11.48
N ASP A 44 0.72 -0.96 -11.02
CA ASP A 44 -0.31 -1.97 -10.77
C ASP A 44 -1.34 -1.51 -9.72
N ILE A 45 -0.90 -0.79 -8.68
CA ILE A 45 -1.79 -0.20 -7.67
C ILE A 45 -2.63 0.91 -8.27
N LYS A 46 -2.02 1.84 -9.02
CA LYS A 46 -2.72 2.94 -9.70
C LYS A 46 -3.81 2.41 -10.64
N ASN A 47 -3.47 1.44 -11.48
CA ASN A 47 -4.41 0.81 -12.40
C ASN A 47 -5.58 0.14 -11.65
N SER A 48 -5.30 -0.50 -10.51
CA SER A 48 -6.34 -1.13 -9.69
C SER A 48 -7.26 -0.10 -9.01
N LEU A 49 -6.76 1.10 -8.70
CA LEU A 49 -7.54 2.20 -8.15
C LEU A 49 -8.41 2.89 -9.20
N GLN A 50 -8.01 2.86 -10.47
CA GLN A 50 -8.79 3.39 -11.60
C GLN A 50 -9.93 2.45 -12.05
N ASP A 51 -10.03 1.24 -11.48
CA ASP A 51 -11.10 0.31 -11.77
C ASP A 51 -12.46 0.91 -11.37
N THR A 52 -13.33 1.11 -12.35
CA THR A 52 -14.62 1.81 -12.18
C THR A 52 -15.60 1.05 -11.29
N ASN A 53 -15.36 -0.23 -11.00
CA ASN A 53 -16.21 -1.05 -10.16
C ASN A 53 -16.02 -0.80 -8.66
N SER A 54 -15.01 -0.02 -8.25
CA SER A 54 -14.73 0.26 -6.83
C SER A 54 -14.12 1.64 -6.63
N ASN A 55 -14.83 2.53 -5.94
CA ASN A 55 -14.33 3.86 -5.59
C ASN A 55 -13.52 3.79 -4.28
N VAL A 56 -12.25 3.44 -4.40
CA VAL A 56 -11.31 3.39 -3.26
C VAL A 56 -10.54 4.69 -3.16
N LEU A 57 -10.77 5.46 -2.10
CA LEU A 57 -10.05 6.70 -1.81
C LEU A 57 -8.89 6.43 -0.86
N LEU A 58 -7.71 6.97 -1.18
CA LEU A 58 -6.55 6.93 -0.29
C LEU A 58 -6.55 8.16 0.63
N ARG A 59 -6.26 7.96 1.93
CA ARG A 59 -6.13 9.05 2.90
C ARG A 59 -4.94 8.85 3.82
N TRP A 60 -4.32 9.96 4.21
CA TRP A 60 -3.26 9.95 5.21
C TRP A 60 -3.83 10.03 6.63
N THR A 61 -3.20 9.33 7.58
CA THR A 61 -3.43 9.51 9.01
C THR A 61 -2.12 9.63 9.76
N LYS A 62 -2.14 10.24 10.94
CA LYS A 62 -0.95 10.35 11.79
C LYS A 62 -0.81 9.07 12.62
N ALA A 63 0.37 8.46 12.59
CA ALA A 63 0.70 7.35 13.49
C ALA A 63 0.65 7.79 14.96
N HIS A 64 0.25 6.86 15.84
CA HIS A 64 0.23 7.06 17.30
C HIS A 64 -0.57 8.29 17.78
N ALA A 65 -1.65 8.63 17.08
CA ALA A 65 -2.54 9.75 17.42
C ALA A 65 -3.85 9.30 18.09
N GLY A 66 -3.91 8.09 18.66
CA GLY A 66 -5.13 7.53 19.26
C GLY A 66 -6.11 6.93 18.24
N ASN A 67 -5.69 6.76 16.97
CA ASN A 67 -6.53 6.13 15.96
C ASN A 67 -6.49 4.61 16.14
N LYS A 68 -7.55 4.06 16.76
CA LYS A 68 -7.72 2.62 17.01
C LYS A 68 -7.50 1.75 15.77
N GLY A 69 -7.91 2.22 14.60
CA GLY A 69 -7.72 1.51 13.33
C GLY A 69 -6.24 1.42 12.94
N ASN A 70 -5.51 2.53 13.03
CA ASN A 70 -4.07 2.56 12.76
C ASN A 70 -3.30 1.71 13.77
N GLU A 71 -3.61 1.86 15.06
CA GLU A 71 -2.94 1.10 16.13
C GLU A 71 -3.13 -0.41 15.97
N ARG A 72 -4.31 -0.84 15.53
CA ARG A 72 -4.58 -2.24 15.21
C ARG A 72 -3.78 -2.70 13.98
N ALA A 73 -3.66 -1.87 12.95
CA ALA A 73 -2.83 -2.17 11.79
C ALA A 73 -1.34 -2.29 12.19
N ASP A 74 -0.83 -1.38 13.01
CA ASP A 74 0.54 -1.40 13.54
C ASP A 74 0.80 -2.66 14.38
N TYR A 75 -0.15 -3.05 15.22
CA TYR A 75 -0.07 -4.28 16.00
C TYR A 75 0.09 -5.51 15.09
N PHE A 76 -0.73 -5.62 14.04
CA PHE A 76 -0.62 -6.74 13.10
C PHE A 76 0.65 -6.68 12.26
N ALA A 77 1.12 -5.48 11.88
CA ALA A 77 2.40 -5.32 11.20
C ALA A 77 3.56 -5.84 12.07
N LYS A 78 3.58 -5.50 13.36
CA LYS A 78 4.57 -6.03 14.32
C LYS A 78 4.47 -7.55 14.44
N LYS A 79 3.26 -8.10 14.59
CA LYS A 79 3.05 -9.56 14.63
C LYS A 79 3.50 -10.26 13.35
N ALA A 80 3.35 -9.63 12.19
CA ALA A 80 3.86 -10.19 10.94
C ALA A 80 5.39 -10.30 10.92
N THR A 81 6.12 -9.40 11.59
CA THR A 81 7.60 -9.48 11.69
C THR A 81 8.09 -10.63 12.57
N GLU A 82 7.23 -11.19 13.41
CA GLU A 82 7.54 -12.37 14.25
C GLU A 82 7.35 -13.70 13.50
N LYS A 83 6.76 -13.68 12.29
CA LYS A 83 6.54 -14.90 11.50
C LYS A 83 7.84 -15.39 10.86
N GLN A 84 7.96 -16.71 10.72
CA GLN A 84 9.09 -17.33 10.02
C GLN A 84 8.98 -17.22 8.48
N GLU A 85 7.76 -17.10 7.97
CA GLU A 85 7.47 -17.05 6.54
C GLU A 85 7.27 -15.62 6.05
N ILE A 86 7.74 -15.35 4.82
CA ILE A 86 7.64 -14.04 4.18
C ILE A 86 6.57 -14.11 3.08
N ASP A 87 5.48 -13.37 3.27
CA ASP A 87 4.35 -13.34 2.33
C ASP A 87 4.67 -12.64 1.00
N PHE A 88 5.67 -11.74 0.98
CA PHE A 88 6.00 -10.96 -0.20
C PHE A 88 7.50 -10.66 -0.33
N ILE A 89 8.12 -11.09 -1.42
CA ILE A 89 9.54 -10.86 -1.70
C ILE A 89 9.67 -9.77 -2.77
N PHE A 90 10.40 -8.70 -2.44
CA PHE A 90 10.83 -7.73 -3.43
C PHE A 90 12.16 -8.18 -4.03
N ALA A 91 12.20 -8.32 -5.36
CA ALA A 91 13.47 -8.52 -6.06
C ALA A 91 14.39 -7.33 -5.76
N ARG A 92 15.67 -7.62 -5.45
CA ARG A 92 16.66 -6.56 -5.27
C ARG A 92 16.76 -5.77 -6.58
N PRO A 93 16.75 -4.42 -6.53
CA PRO A 93 17.06 -3.63 -7.71
C PRO A 93 18.47 -4.01 -8.18
N ASN A 94 18.59 -4.37 -9.45
CA ASN A 94 19.85 -4.75 -10.07
C ASN A 94 20.72 -3.47 -10.14
N ASN A 95 21.67 -3.30 -9.22
CA ASN A 95 22.55 -2.11 -9.15
C ASN A 95 23.63 -2.10 -10.25
N ARG A 96 23.31 -2.57 -11.45
CA ARG A 96 24.18 -2.42 -12.62
C ARG A 96 23.98 -1.01 -13.18
N GLY A 97 24.79 -0.04 -12.73
CA GLY A 97 24.97 1.22 -13.45
C GLY A 97 24.58 2.51 -12.75
N LYS A 98 24.76 2.66 -11.43
CA LYS A 98 24.82 3.99 -10.80
C LYS A 98 26.03 4.11 -9.89
N ARG A 99 27.21 4.09 -10.49
CA ARG A 99 28.37 4.84 -9.99
C ARG A 99 28.30 6.19 -10.71
N LYS A 100 27.94 7.25 -9.98
CA LYS A 100 28.30 8.62 -10.34
C LYS A 100 29.51 8.99 -9.50
#